data_AF-A0A2H3D1M5-F1
#
_entry.id   AF-A0A2H3D1M5-F1
#
_cell.length_a   1.000
_cell.length_b   1.000
_cell.length_c   1.000
_cell.angle_alpha   90.00
_cell.angle_beta   90.00
_cell.angle_gamma   90.00
#
_symmetry.space_group_name_H-M   'P 1'
#
loop_
_entity.id
_entity.type
_entity.pdbx_description
1 polymer ?
#
loop_
_entity_poly.entity_id
_entity_poly.type
_entity_poly.pdbx_seq_one_letter_code
_entity_poly.pdbx_strand_id
1 'polypeptide(L)'
;MSGGRGRPGTFFGIRKGQAGVRGGATDYTKRYRKDMFGKEMSSNGRFWLTYVDEALIFDEEMVEMYKDTIDVLLVFAGLFSAVVSAFVIQSAQSLQPDSAAVSASLLIELVGYQRAASDTSSIPLSPFYPAISFSPSTTDVLVNSLWFISLTLSLITALVAVLTKQWLHQYISVISDISPLSQGRIRQCRYMGLEKYQVPMIIGFLPILLHASLFLFFLGLCIYLFAL
;
A
#
# COMPACT_ATOMS: atom_id res chain seq x y z
N MET A 1 -39.99 -36.28 -21.70
CA MET A 1 -38.59 -36.61 -21.35
C MET A 1 -37.78 -35.33 -21.46
N SER A 2 -37.33 -34.80 -20.32
CA SER A 2 -36.71 -33.47 -20.19
C SER A 2 -35.23 -33.53 -20.57
N GLY A 3 -34.82 -32.74 -21.56
CA GLY A 3 -33.43 -32.59 -21.99
C GLY A 3 -32.68 -31.60 -21.10
N GLY A 4 -31.85 -32.10 -20.20
CA GLY A 4 -30.98 -31.29 -19.35
C GLY A 4 -29.82 -30.68 -20.13
N ARG A 5 -29.82 -29.35 -20.31
CA ARG A 5 -28.65 -28.58 -20.73
C ARG A 5 -27.62 -28.57 -19.59
N GLY A 6 -26.53 -29.33 -19.76
CA GLY A 6 -25.38 -29.30 -18.87
C GLY A 6 -24.72 -27.91 -18.89
N ARG A 7 -24.56 -27.31 -17.71
CA ARG A 7 -23.84 -26.04 -17.54
C ARG A 7 -22.35 -26.26 -17.82
N PRO A 8 -21.66 -25.34 -18.52
CA PRO A 8 -20.21 -25.43 -18.67
C PRO A 8 -19.54 -25.26 -17.31
N GLY A 9 -18.82 -26.29 -16.87
CA GLY A 9 -18.05 -26.27 -15.63
C GLY A 9 -16.91 -25.27 -15.71
N THR A 10 -16.76 -24.48 -14.64
CA THR A 10 -15.62 -23.60 -14.40
C THR A 10 -14.55 -24.41 -13.65
N PHE A 11 -13.31 -24.44 -14.13
CA PHE A 11 -12.16 -24.94 -13.38
C PHE A 11 -11.22 -23.76 -13.14
N PHE A 12 -10.95 -23.45 -11.87
CA PHE A 12 -10.07 -22.34 -11.45
C PHE A 12 -10.38 -20.98 -12.10
N GLY A 13 -11.65 -20.55 -12.11
CA GLY A 13 -12.03 -19.18 -12.46
C GLY A 13 -11.88 -18.76 -13.93
N ILE A 14 -11.29 -19.58 -14.81
CA ILE A 14 -11.10 -19.23 -16.22
C ILE A 14 -12.29 -19.71 -17.06
N ARG A 15 -12.94 -18.76 -17.75
CA ARG A 15 -14.05 -19.03 -18.67
C ARG A 15 -13.47 -19.62 -19.96
N LYS A 16 -13.84 -20.87 -20.29
CA LYS A 16 -13.36 -21.69 -21.43
C LYS A 16 -13.42 -21.03 -22.84
N GLY A 17 -13.99 -19.82 -22.95
CA GLY A 17 -14.18 -19.09 -24.22
C GLY A 17 -13.07 -18.11 -24.60
N GLN A 18 -12.13 -17.76 -23.71
CA GLN A 18 -11.04 -16.82 -24.05
C GLN A 18 -9.79 -17.49 -24.65
N ALA A 19 -9.72 -18.82 -24.65
CA ALA A 19 -8.63 -19.58 -25.26
C ALA A 19 -8.64 -19.58 -26.82
N GLY A 20 -9.64 -18.95 -27.45
CA GLY A 20 -9.89 -19.03 -28.89
C GLY A 20 -9.11 -18.08 -29.79
N VAL A 21 -8.40 -17.07 -29.26
CA VAL A 21 -7.82 -15.99 -30.10
C VAL A 21 -6.30 -16.15 -30.34
N ARG A 22 -5.63 -17.12 -29.71
CA ARG A 22 -4.17 -17.33 -29.84
C ARG A 22 -3.79 -18.63 -30.57
N GLY A 23 -4.64 -19.12 -31.48
CA GLY A 23 -4.57 -20.44 -32.12
C GLY A 23 -3.36 -20.76 -33.01
N GLY A 24 -2.36 -19.89 -33.11
CA GLY A 24 -1.10 -20.16 -33.82
C GLY A 24 0.12 -20.42 -32.92
N ALA A 25 0.09 -19.97 -31.66
CA ALA A 25 1.27 -19.93 -30.78
C ALA A 25 1.40 -21.12 -29.80
N THR A 26 0.31 -21.87 -29.57
CA THR A 26 0.24 -22.96 -28.58
C THR A 26 0.45 -24.36 -29.18
N ASP A 27 0.76 -24.46 -30.48
CA ASP A 27 1.03 -25.74 -31.12
C ASP A 27 2.47 -26.20 -30.88
N TYR A 28 2.73 -26.65 -29.65
CA TYR A 28 4.03 -27.16 -29.20
C TYR A 28 4.50 -28.40 -29.96
N THR A 29 3.64 -29.03 -30.78
CA THR A 29 4.02 -30.15 -31.66
C THR A 29 4.82 -29.70 -32.87
N LYS A 30 4.65 -28.44 -33.30
CA LYS A 30 5.43 -27.83 -34.39
C LYS A 30 6.72 -27.19 -33.88
N ARG A 31 6.72 -26.69 -32.64
CA ARG A 31 7.84 -25.96 -32.02
C ARG A 31 8.95 -26.87 -31.50
N TYR A 32 8.60 -28.05 -30.97
CA TYR A 32 9.56 -29.02 -30.44
C TYR A 32 9.39 -30.39 -31.11
N ARG A 33 10.51 -31.00 -31.53
CA ARG A 33 10.50 -32.33 -32.15
C ARG A 33 9.98 -33.38 -31.16
N LYS A 34 9.33 -34.43 -31.66
CA LYS A 34 8.90 -35.56 -30.84
C LYS A 34 10.13 -36.29 -30.31
N ASP A 35 10.17 -36.49 -28.99
CA ASP A 35 11.27 -37.23 -28.38
C ASP A 35 11.18 -38.72 -28.70
N MET A 36 12.32 -39.40 -28.55
CA MET A 36 12.38 -40.86 -28.60
C MET A 36 11.55 -41.44 -27.45
N PHE A 37 10.86 -42.56 -27.71
CA PHE A 37 10.06 -43.24 -26.69
C PHE A 37 10.89 -43.51 -25.43
N GLY A 38 10.38 -43.10 -24.27
CA GLY A 38 11.08 -43.19 -22.98
C GLY A 38 12.03 -42.02 -22.63
N LYS A 39 12.32 -41.10 -23.57
CA LYS A 39 13.11 -39.88 -23.32
C LYS A 39 12.28 -38.60 -23.15
N GLU A 40 10.96 -38.73 -23.19
CA GLU A 40 10.00 -37.61 -23.13
C GLU A 40 10.13 -36.78 -21.83
N MET A 41 10.60 -37.40 -20.74
CA MET A 41 10.80 -36.77 -19.43
C MET A 41 12.27 -36.51 -19.09
N SER A 42 13.18 -36.69 -20.06
CA SER A 42 14.61 -36.41 -19.89
C SER A 42 14.86 -34.93 -19.60
N SER A 43 16.08 -34.58 -19.16
CA SER A 43 16.46 -33.21 -18.81
C SER A 43 16.09 -32.16 -19.87
N ASN A 44 16.21 -32.54 -21.16
CA ASN A 44 15.83 -31.73 -22.33
C ASN A 44 14.60 -32.26 -23.06
N GLY A 45 13.77 -33.07 -22.37
CA GLY A 45 12.55 -33.61 -22.93
C GLY A 45 11.59 -32.49 -23.31
N ARG A 46 10.85 -32.70 -24.40
CA ARG A 46 9.82 -31.82 -24.94
C ARG A 46 8.79 -31.43 -23.89
N PHE A 47 8.49 -32.31 -22.93
CA PHE A 47 7.61 -31.97 -21.81
C PHE A 47 8.14 -30.77 -21.01
N TRP A 48 9.40 -30.80 -20.58
CA TRP A 48 9.99 -29.72 -19.77
C TRP A 48 10.14 -28.43 -20.56
N LEU A 49 10.48 -28.52 -21.85
CA LEU A 49 10.52 -27.36 -22.74
C LEU A 49 9.15 -26.69 -22.89
N THR A 50 8.11 -27.50 -23.10
CA THR A 50 6.72 -27.01 -23.21
C THR A 50 6.24 -26.44 -21.88
N TYR A 51 6.53 -27.13 -20.77
CA TYR A 51 6.16 -26.69 -19.43
C TYR A 51 6.80 -25.36 -19.06
N VAL A 52 8.11 -25.20 -19.30
CA VAL A 52 8.82 -23.94 -19.00
C VAL A 52 8.26 -22.80 -19.84
N ASP A 53 8.01 -23.02 -21.13
CA ASP A 53 7.48 -21.97 -22.01
C ASP A 53 6.07 -21.52 -21.57
N GLU A 54 5.16 -22.47 -21.31
CA GLU A 54 3.82 -22.15 -20.81
C GLU A 54 3.86 -21.50 -19.41
N ALA A 55 4.74 -21.99 -18.52
CA ALA A 55 4.90 -21.45 -17.18
C ALA A 55 5.44 -20.01 -17.21
N LEU A 56 6.36 -19.69 -18.12
CA LEU A 56 6.88 -18.33 -18.29
C LEU A 56 5.79 -17.37 -18.78
N ILE A 57 4.96 -17.80 -19.73
CA ILE A 57 3.82 -16.99 -20.22
C ILE A 57 2.86 -16.69 -19.07
N PHE A 58 2.51 -17.70 -18.26
CA PHE A 58 1.65 -17.53 -17.11
C PHE A 58 2.27 -16.60 -16.04
N ASP A 59 3.55 -16.79 -15.74
CA ASP A 59 4.28 -16.00 -14.74
C ASP A 59 4.38 -14.54 -15.18
N GLU A 60 4.66 -14.28 -16.46
CA GLU A 60 4.73 -12.94 -17.03
C GLU A 60 3.37 -12.21 -16.91
N GLU A 61 2.28 -12.84 -17.34
CA GLU A 61 0.93 -12.26 -17.25
C GLU A 61 0.52 -11.98 -15.79
N MET A 62 0.80 -12.93 -14.88
CA MET A 62 0.49 -12.78 -13.46
C MET A 62 1.30 -11.61 -12.84
N VAL A 63 2.61 -11.54 -13.11
CA VAL A 63 3.46 -10.49 -12.55
C VAL A 63 3.12 -9.12 -13.13
N GLU A 64 2.81 -9.03 -14.41
CA GLU A 64 2.38 -7.79 -15.06
C GLU A 64 1.13 -7.22 -14.36
N MET A 65 0.09 -8.04 -14.17
CA MET A 65 -1.14 -7.64 -13.47
C MET A 65 -0.88 -7.13 -12.05
N TYR A 66 -0.05 -7.83 -11.28
CA TYR A 66 0.29 -7.43 -9.92
C TYR A 66 1.12 -6.15 -9.89
N LYS A 67 2.08 -6.01 -10.80
CA LYS A 67 2.93 -4.84 -10.90
C LYS A 67 2.12 -3.59 -11.27
N ASP A 68 1.19 -3.70 -12.22
CA ASP A 68 0.31 -2.59 -12.59
C ASP A 68 -0.53 -2.11 -11.40
N THR A 69 -1.10 -3.05 -10.65
CA THR A 69 -1.87 -2.75 -9.43
C THR A 69 -0.98 -2.05 -8.38
N ILE A 70 0.21 -2.59 -8.14
CA ILE A 70 1.17 -2.03 -7.18
C ILE A 70 1.62 -0.62 -7.60
N ASP A 71 1.85 -0.38 -8.89
CA ASP A 71 2.32 0.91 -9.39
C ASP A 71 1.26 2.00 -9.24
N VAL A 72 -0.01 1.68 -9.49
CA VAL A 72 -1.13 2.60 -9.21
C VAL A 72 -1.23 2.91 -7.70
N LEU A 73 -1.13 1.89 -6.85
CA LEU A 73 -1.20 2.06 -5.39
C LEU A 73 -0.03 2.93 -4.87
N LEU A 74 1.17 2.77 -5.41
CA LEU A 74 2.35 3.54 -5.03
C LEU A 74 2.21 5.03 -5.38
N VAL A 75 1.73 5.33 -6.59
CA VAL A 75 1.46 6.72 -6.99
C VAL A 75 0.40 7.34 -6.07
N PHE A 76 -0.68 6.59 -5.81
CA PHE A 76 -1.72 7.06 -4.91
C PHE A 76 -1.20 7.30 -3.49
N ALA A 77 -0.48 6.33 -2.91
CA ALA A 77 0.07 6.42 -1.56
C ALA A 77 1.04 7.60 -1.43
N GLY A 78 1.87 7.87 -2.44
CA GLY A 78 2.78 9.01 -2.45
C GLY A 78 2.04 10.36 -2.44
N LEU A 79 1.08 10.53 -3.35
CA LEU A 79 0.27 11.75 -3.44
C LEU A 79 -0.55 11.97 -2.17
N PHE A 80 -1.21 10.92 -1.68
CA PHE A 80 -2.00 10.97 -0.46
C PHE A 80 -1.13 11.31 0.75
N SER A 81 0.05 10.69 0.89
CA SER A 81 0.97 10.99 2.00
C SER A 81 1.44 12.44 1.98
N ALA A 82 1.67 13.03 0.80
CA ALA A 82 2.03 14.43 0.67
C ALA A 82 0.90 15.36 1.15
N VAL A 83 -0.34 15.07 0.74
CA VAL A 83 -1.52 15.83 1.19
C VAL A 83 -1.69 15.72 2.71
N VAL A 84 -1.71 14.50 3.26
CA VAL A 84 -1.86 14.28 4.71
C VAL A 84 -0.72 14.95 5.50
N SER A 85 0.52 14.91 4.99
CA SER A 85 1.65 15.57 5.64
C SER A 85 1.45 17.08 5.77
N ALA A 86 0.85 17.74 4.78
CA ALA A 86 0.54 19.17 4.85
C ALA A 86 -0.48 19.50 5.95
N PHE A 87 -1.47 18.64 6.16
CA PHE A 87 -2.44 18.76 7.25
C PHE A 87 -1.80 18.48 8.61
N VAL A 88 -0.97 17.44 8.70
CA VAL A 88 -0.23 17.08 9.92
C VAL A 88 0.70 18.20 10.36
N ILE A 89 1.42 18.84 9.43
CA ILE A 89 2.29 19.99 9.76
C ILE A 89 1.47 21.14 10.35
N GLN A 90 0.27 21.41 9.82
CA GLN A 90 -0.61 22.46 10.33
C GLN A 90 -1.21 22.09 11.69
N SER A 91 -1.78 20.89 11.87
CA SER A 91 -2.34 20.47 13.17
C SER A 91 -1.30 20.32 14.27
N ALA A 92 -0.06 19.96 13.92
CA ALA A 92 1.02 19.85 14.90
C ALA A 92 1.33 21.20 15.57
N GLN A 93 1.04 22.32 14.90
CA GLN A 93 1.18 23.65 15.51
C GLN A 93 0.10 23.91 16.56
N SER A 94 -1.12 23.40 16.39
CA SER A 94 -2.21 23.50 17.37
C SER A 94 -1.93 22.74 18.66
N LEU A 95 -0.99 21.78 18.64
CA LEU A 95 -0.52 21.04 19.81
C LEU A 95 0.63 21.73 20.54
N GLN A 96 1.06 22.90 20.09
CA GLN A 96 2.07 23.71 20.78
C GLN A 96 1.43 24.95 21.38
N PRO A 97 1.95 25.44 22.53
CA PRO A 97 1.50 26.70 23.10
C PRO A 97 1.73 27.84 22.11
N ASP A 98 0.66 28.58 21.80
CA ASP A 98 0.74 29.72 20.89
C ASP A 98 1.61 30.83 21.52
N SER A 99 2.84 30.94 21.02
CA SER A 99 3.81 31.93 21.47
C SER A 99 3.31 33.36 21.18
N ALA A 100 2.48 33.55 20.15
CA ALA A 100 1.88 34.84 19.83
C ALA A 100 0.82 35.20 20.88
N ALA A 101 -0.11 34.31 21.22
CA ALA A 101 -1.08 34.52 22.30
C ALA A 101 -0.40 34.75 23.66
N VAL A 102 0.64 33.97 23.99
CA VAL A 102 1.42 34.18 25.22
C VAL A 102 2.06 35.56 25.21
N SER A 103 2.73 35.96 24.13
CA SER A 103 3.32 37.30 24.03
C SER A 103 2.28 38.43 24.10
N ALA A 104 1.11 38.25 23.48
CA ALA A 104 0.01 39.22 23.52
C ALA A 104 -0.57 39.36 24.94
N SER A 105 -0.73 38.24 25.66
CA SER A 105 -1.18 38.26 27.06
C SER A 105 -0.19 39.00 27.97
N LEU A 106 1.11 38.77 27.80
CA LEU A 106 2.17 39.47 28.54
C LEU A 106 2.21 40.97 28.20
N LEU A 107 1.99 41.34 26.94
CA LEU A 107 1.92 42.74 26.52
C LEU A 107 0.68 43.46 27.11
N ILE A 108 -0.48 42.80 27.12
CA ILE A 108 -1.69 43.34 27.76
C ILE A 108 -1.45 43.55 29.26
N GLU A 109 -0.80 42.61 29.93
CA GLU A 109 -0.44 42.75 31.34
C GLU A 109 0.52 43.92 31.57
N LEU A 110 1.57 44.05 30.75
CA LEU A 110 2.52 45.16 30.83
C LEU A 110 1.82 46.52 30.68
N VAL A 111 0.90 46.64 29.72
CA VAL A 111 0.08 47.85 29.51
C VAL A 111 -0.84 48.11 30.71
N GLY A 112 -1.42 47.05 31.28
CA GLY A 112 -2.22 47.14 32.51
C GLY A 112 -1.41 47.66 33.70
N TYR A 113 -0.18 47.17 33.85
CA TYR A 113 0.74 47.60 34.91
C TYR A 113 1.18 49.06 34.73
N GLN A 114 1.47 49.49 33.50
CA GLN A 114 1.81 50.89 33.19
C GLN A 114 0.66 51.85 33.51
N ARG A 115 -0.58 51.45 33.22
CA ARG A 115 -1.78 52.22 33.58
C ARG A 115 -1.99 52.27 35.09
N ALA A 116 -1.83 51.15 35.78
CA ALA A 116 -1.95 51.10 37.25
C ALA A 116 -0.82 51.86 37.97
N ALA A 117 0.37 51.97 37.37
CA ALA A 117 1.49 52.75 37.93
C ALA A 117 1.34 54.27 37.71
N SER A 118 0.48 54.70 36.78
CA SER A 118 0.18 56.12 36.55
C SER A 118 -0.90 56.65 37.50
N ASP A 119 -1.77 55.78 38.01
CA ASP A 119 -2.71 56.08 39.09
C ASP A 119 -2.06 55.71 40.44
N THR A 120 -1.89 56.67 41.35
CA THR A 120 -1.06 56.56 42.57
C THR A 120 -1.64 55.68 43.69
N SER A 121 -2.50 54.70 43.35
CA SER A 121 -3.14 53.79 44.28
C SER A 121 -2.59 52.38 44.13
N SER A 122 -1.86 51.92 45.16
CA SER A 122 -1.43 50.55 45.46
C SER A 122 -1.39 49.58 44.26
N ILE A 123 -0.16 49.32 43.79
CA ILE A 123 0.12 48.25 42.83
C ILE A 123 -0.37 46.92 43.43
N PRO A 124 -1.41 46.28 42.87
CA PRO A 124 -1.77 44.94 43.30
C PRO A 124 -0.63 44.00 42.87
N LEU A 125 -0.12 43.16 43.77
CA LEU A 125 0.68 42.01 43.35
C LEU A 125 -0.17 41.21 42.37
N SER A 126 0.29 41.07 41.13
CA SER A 126 -0.43 40.27 40.14
C SER A 126 -0.57 38.85 40.69
N PRO A 127 -1.80 38.29 40.81
CA PRO A 127 -1.98 36.88 41.13
C PRO A 127 -1.65 35.99 39.93
N PHE A 128 -0.82 36.46 39.00
CA PHE A 128 -0.49 35.77 37.78
C PHE A 128 0.71 34.87 38.05
N TYR A 129 0.41 33.73 38.64
CA TYR A 129 1.03 32.49 38.18
C TYR A 129 0.28 32.18 36.88
N PRO A 130 0.80 32.51 35.68
CA PRO A 130 0.09 32.09 34.49
C PRO A 130 0.04 30.57 34.54
N ALA A 131 -1.15 30.04 34.26
CA ALA A 131 -1.32 28.71 33.75
C ALA A 131 -0.39 28.50 32.52
N ILE A 132 0.86 28.11 32.74
CA ILE A 132 1.72 27.46 31.73
C ILE A 132 1.26 25.99 31.56
N SER A 133 0.14 25.60 32.16
CA SER A 133 -0.55 24.36 31.86
C SER A 133 -1.25 24.49 30.51
N PHE A 134 -0.46 24.53 29.43
CA PHE A 134 -0.96 24.25 28.10
C PHE A 134 -1.44 22.79 28.09
N SER A 135 -2.75 22.61 28.06
CA SER A 135 -3.37 21.30 27.84
C SER A 135 -4.05 21.37 26.49
N PRO A 136 -3.54 20.68 25.46
CA PRO A 136 -4.17 20.69 24.15
C PRO A 136 -5.58 20.12 24.26
N SER A 137 -6.51 20.64 23.43
CA SER A 137 -7.87 20.14 23.46
C SER A 137 -7.89 18.64 23.09
N THR A 138 -8.79 17.88 23.70
CA THR A 138 -8.93 16.45 23.40
C THR A 138 -9.26 16.22 21.91
N THR A 139 -9.97 17.16 21.29
CA THR A 139 -10.25 17.19 19.85
C THR A 139 -8.99 17.34 19.00
N ASP A 140 -8.07 18.23 19.36
CA ASP A 140 -6.83 18.44 18.60
C ASP A 140 -5.92 17.22 18.69
N VAL A 141 -5.82 16.60 19.87
CA VAL A 141 -5.05 15.36 20.06
C VAL A 141 -5.64 14.23 19.23
N LEU A 142 -6.97 14.09 19.17
CA LEU A 142 -7.64 13.05 18.39
C LEU A 142 -7.44 13.25 16.88
N VAL A 143 -7.67 14.46 16.36
CA VAL A 143 -7.48 14.78 14.94
C VAL A 143 -6.05 14.52 14.50
N ASN A 144 -5.08 15.01 15.28
CA ASN A 144 -3.68 14.79 14.98
C ASN A 144 -3.33 13.30 15.01
N SER A 145 -3.81 12.56 16.00
CA SER A 145 -3.61 11.11 16.08
C SER A 145 -4.19 10.38 14.86
N LEU A 146 -5.41 10.72 14.44
CA LEU A 146 -6.05 10.15 13.25
C LEU A 146 -5.24 10.41 11.98
N TRP A 147 -4.74 11.63 11.80
CA TRP A 147 -3.93 11.99 10.63
C TRP A 147 -2.54 11.33 10.65
N PHE A 148 -1.89 11.21 11.81
CA PHE A 148 -0.65 10.45 11.96
C PHE A 148 -0.85 8.95 11.69
N ILE A 149 -1.92 8.33 12.21
CA ILE A 149 -2.24 6.92 11.94
C ILE A 149 -2.53 6.73 10.45
N SER A 150 -3.30 7.64 9.85
CA SER A 150 -3.54 7.63 8.40
C SER A 150 -2.22 7.69 7.62
N LEU A 151 -1.35 8.65 7.92
CA LEU A 151 -0.06 8.82 7.24
C LEU A 151 0.82 7.58 7.36
N THR A 152 0.98 7.06 8.59
CA THR A 152 1.79 5.86 8.84
C THR A 152 1.26 4.64 8.11
N LEU A 153 -0.06 4.42 8.09
CA LEU A 153 -0.68 3.32 7.36
C LEU A 153 -0.45 3.41 5.84
N SER A 154 -0.51 4.62 5.29
CA SER A 154 -0.17 4.89 3.88
C SER A 154 1.30 4.56 3.58
N LEU A 155 2.23 4.99 4.44
CA LEU A 155 3.65 4.72 4.29
C LEU A 155 3.99 3.22 4.42
N ILE A 156 3.36 2.52 5.37
CA ILE A 156 3.51 1.06 5.51
C ILE A 156 3.02 0.38 4.23
N THR A 157 1.87 0.80 3.70
CA THR A 157 1.34 0.26 2.45
C THR A 157 2.33 0.47 1.30
N ALA A 158 2.88 1.67 1.16
CA ALA A 158 3.90 1.96 0.15
C ALA A 158 5.17 1.11 0.32
N LEU A 159 5.65 0.94 1.56
CA LEU A 159 6.82 0.11 1.85
C LEU A 159 6.60 -1.35 1.44
N VAL A 160 5.46 -1.93 1.85
CA VAL A 160 5.11 -3.30 1.51
C VAL A 160 4.94 -3.45 -0.01
N ALA A 161 4.32 -2.49 -0.68
CA ALA A 161 4.17 -2.47 -2.14
C ALA A 161 5.54 -2.51 -2.85
N VAL A 162 6.53 -1.74 -2.39
CA VAL A 162 7.90 -1.76 -2.94
C VAL A 162 8.58 -3.11 -2.69
N LEU A 163 8.48 -3.66 -1.47
CA LEU A 163 9.06 -4.98 -1.14
C LEU A 163 8.45 -6.08 -2.00
N THR A 164 7.13 -6.07 -2.18
CA THR A 164 6.45 -7.02 -3.06
C THR A 164 6.91 -6.84 -4.49
N LYS A 165 7.01 -5.62 -5.02
CA LYS A 165 7.53 -5.36 -6.37
C LYS A 165 8.95 -5.92 -6.57
N GLN A 166 9.85 -5.72 -5.61
CA GLN A 166 11.21 -6.29 -5.64
C GLN A 166 11.17 -7.82 -5.66
N TRP A 167 10.29 -8.42 -4.87
CA TRP A 167 10.13 -9.86 -4.79
C TRP A 167 9.58 -10.46 -6.09
N LEU A 168 8.59 -9.82 -6.74
CA LEU A 168 8.08 -10.22 -8.06
C LEU A 168 9.16 -10.08 -9.15
N HIS A 169 9.97 -9.03 -9.10
CA HIS A 169 11.07 -8.86 -10.04
C HIS A 169 12.09 -10.00 -9.91
N GLN A 170 12.44 -10.38 -8.68
CA GLN A 170 13.34 -11.51 -8.44
C GLN A 170 12.71 -12.85 -8.83
N TYR A 171 11.39 -13.00 -8.68
CA TYR A 171 10.66 -14.20 -9.08
C TYR A 171 10.85 -14.51 -10.58
N ILE A 172 10.65 -13.51 -11.45
CA ILE A 172 10.77 -13.63 -12.91
C ILE A 172 12.22 -13.68 -13.40
N SER A 173 13.22 -13.36 -12.56
CA SER A 173 14.63 -13.43 -12.98
C SER A 173 14.99 -14.81 -13.55
N VAL A 174 15.15 -14.88 -14.87
CA VAL A 174 15.42 -16.12 -15.61
C VAL A 174 16.89 -16.49 -15.45
N ILE A 175 17.13 -17.74 -15.07
CA ILE A 175 18.48 -18.32 -15.12
C ILE A 175 18.56 -19.12 -16.42
N SER A 176 19.09 -18.49 -17.48
CA SER A 176 19.06 -19.01 -18.85
C SER A 176 20.03 -20.15 -19.15
N ASP A 177 21.04 -20.37 -18.30
CA ASP A 177 22.11 -21.36 -18.52
C ASP A 177 21.84 -22.76 -17.92
N ILE A 178 20.60 -23.03 -17.52
CA ILE A 178 20.21 -24.25 -16.80
C ILE A 178 19.33 -25.15 -17.69
N SER A 179 19.45 -26.47 -17.54
CA SER A 179 18.57 -27.42 -18.26
C SER A 179 17.08 -27.12 -18.01
N PRO A 180 16.18 -27.33 -19.00
CA PRO A 180 14.74 -27.10 -18.88
C PRO A 180 14.09 -27.79 -17.67
N LEU A 181 14.52 -29.01 -17.35
CA LEU A 181 14.04 -29.73 -16.17
C LEU A 181 14.39 -28.98 -14.87
N SER A 182 15.64 -28.56 -14.73
CA SER A 182 16.10 -27.81 -13.56
C SER A 182 15.47 -26.43 -13.48
N GLN A 183 15.30 -25.74 -14.60
CA GLN A 183 14.59 -24.47 -14.69
C GLN A 183 13.13 -24.61 -14.22
N GLY A 184 12.42 -25.63 -14.73
CA GLY A 184 11.05 -25.92 -14.32
C GLY A 184 10.92 -26.23 -12.82
N ARG A 185 11.86 -26.99 -12.25
CA ARG A 185 11.90 -27.30 -10.80
C ARG A 185 12.19 -26.07 -9.94
N ILE A 186 13.15 -25.23 -10.33
CA ILE A 186 13.48 -23.99 -9.62
C ILE A 186 12.28 -23.04 -9.64
N ARG A 187 11.66 -22.84 -10.81
CA ARG A 187 10.43 -22.03 -10.94
C ARG A 187 9.33 -22.58 -10.05
N GLN A 188 9.09 -23.89 -10.05
CA GLN A 188 8.05 -24.50 -9.22
C GLN A 188 8.35 -24.30 -7.72
N CYS A 189 9.60 -24.41 -7.29
CA CYS A 189 10.00 -24.11 -5.92
C CYS A 189 9.72 -22.64 -5.55
N ARG A 190 10.05 -21.69 -6.44
CA ARG A 190 9.74 -20.27 -6.26
C ARG A 190 8.23 -20.02 -6.19
N TYR A 191 7.45 -20.67 -7.05
CA TYR A 191 5.98 -20.57 -7.07
C TYR A 191 5.36 -21.14 -5.79
N MET A 192 5.83 -22.30 -5.34
CA MET A 192 5.42 -22.85 -4.04
C MET A 192 5.80 -21.92 -2.88
N GLY A 193 6.94 -21.22 -2.97
CA GLY A 193 7.29 -20.14 -2.05
C GLY A 193 6.26 -19.01 -2.09
N LEU A 194 5.90 -18.53 -3.28
CA LEU A 194 4.89 -17.50 -3.50
C LEU A 194 3.56 -17.83 -2.80
N GLU A 195 3.10 -19.06 -2.99
CA GLU A 195 1.86 -19.57 -2.42
C GLU A 195 1.98 -19.79 -0.91
N LYS A 196 3.10 -20.36 -0.43
CA LYS A 196 3.35 -20.57 1.01
C LYS A 196 3.40 -19.27 1.79
N TYR A 197 4.04 -18.23 1.25
CA TYR A 197 4.12 -16.91 1.87
C TYR A 197 2.89 -16.05 1.59
N GLN A 198 1.89 -16.58 0.86
CA GLN A 198 0.63 -15.89 0.58
C GLN A 198 0.82 -14.49 -0.02
N VAL A 199 1.84 -14.32 -0.87
CA VAL A 199 2.14 -13.03 -1.52
C VAL A 199 0.93 -12.47 -2.28
N PRO A 200 0.11 -13.27 -3.00
CA PRO A 200 -1.11 -12.77 -3.64
C PRO A 200 -2.11 -12.17 -2.65
N MET A 201 -2.20 -12.75 -1.45
CA MET A 201 -3.07 -12.24 -0.39
C MET A 201 -2.54 -10.90 0.15
N ILE A 202 -1.23 -10.76 0.33
CA ILE A 202 -0.59 -9.48 0.72
C ILE A 202 -0.91 -8.39 -0.31
N ILE A 203 -0.76 -8.70 -1.60
CA ILE A 203 -1.07 -7.76 -2.69
C ILE A 203 -2.55 -7.36 -2.65
N GLY A 204 -3.46 -8.31 -2.39
CA GLY A 204 -4.88 -8.05 -2.22
C GLY A 204 -5.23 -7.19 -1.00
N PHE A 205 -4.42 -7.21 0.06
CA PHE A 205 -4.62 -6.39 1.26
C PHE A 205 -4.09 -4.96 1.13
N LEU A 206 -3.10 -4.70 0.26
CA LEU A 206 -2.54 -3.37 0.06
C LEU A 206 -3.61 -2.29 -0.23
N PRO A 207 -4.56 -2.49 -1.17
CA PRO A 207 -5.64 -1.53 -1.38
C PRO A 207 -6.46 -1.28 -0.12
N ILE A 208 -6.77 -2.32 0.66
CA ILE A 208 -7.63 -2.22 1.85
C ILE A 208 -6.98 -1.34 2.91
N LEU A 209 -5.67 -1.51 3.15
CA LEU A 209 -4.92 -0.67 4.09
C LEU A 209 -4.94 0.81 3.66
N LEU A 210 -4.80 1.05 2.35
CA LEU A 210 -4.82 2.39 1.77
C LEU A 210 -6.22 3.04 1.86
N HIS A 211 -7.29 2.27 1.65
CA HIS A 211 -8.66 2.74 1.84
C HIS A 211 -8.96 3.02 3.32
N ALA A 212 -8.48 2.19 4.25
CA ALA A 212 -8.61 2.44 5.67
C ALA A 212 -7.88 3.73 6.09
N SER A 213 -6.69 3.97 5.53
CA SER A 213 -5.93 5.20 5.72
C SER A 213 -6.72 6.43 5.23
N LEU A 214 -7.28 6.39 4.02
CA LEU A 214 -8.16 7.44 3.50
C LEU A 214 -9.36 7.70 4.42
N PHE A 215 -10.02 6.64 4.88
CA PHE A 215 -11.17 6.76 5.77
C PHE A 215 -10.81 7.47 7.09
N LEU A 216 -9.68 7.10 7.70
CA LEU A 216 -9.18 7.76 8.91
C LEU A 216 -8.86 9.23 8.67
N PHE A 217 -8.26 9.57 7.53
CA PHE A 217 -7.99 10.96 7.16
C PHE A 217 -9.28 11.77 7.04
N PHE A 218 -10.28 11.27 6.29
CA PHE A 218 -11.56 11.97 6.14
C PHE A 218 -12.31 12.11 7.47
N LEU A 219 -12.26 11.09 8.32
CA LEU A 219 -12.84 11.16 9.66
C LEU A 219 -12.19 12.29 10.48
N GLY A 220 -10.85 12.36 10.49
CA GLY A 220 -10.12 13.45 11.13
C GLY A 220 -10.46 14.82 10.53
N LEU A 221 -10.63 14.90 9.21
CA LEU A 221 -10.99 16.13 8.51
C LEU A 221 -12.41 16.61 8.86
N CYS A 222 -13.38 15.71 8.96
CA CYS A 222 -14.72 16.06 9.42
C CYS A 222 -14.67 16.63 10.84
N ILE A 223 -14.00 15.95 11.77
CA ILE A 223 -13.88 16.40 13.17
C ILE A 223 -13.20 17.77 13.23
N TYR A 224 -12.12 17.97 12.46
CA TYR A 224 -11.41 19.24 12.36
C TYR A 224 -12.32 20.38 11.88
N LEU A 225 -13.10 20.15 10.81
CA LEU A 225 -14.02 21.17 10.29
C LEU A 225 -15.20 21.49 11.21
N PHE A 226 -15.66 20.52 12.02
CA PHE A 226 -16.69 20.78 13.04
C PHE A 226 -16.15 21.54 14.25
N ALA A 227 -14.85 21.47 14.52
CA ALA A 227 -14.20 22.15 15.62
C ALA A 227 -13.72 23.57 15.27
N LEU A 228 -13.65 23.90 13.97
CA LEU A 228 -13.30 25.22 13.44
C LEU A 228 -14.48 26.21 13.58
#